data_AF-A0A927ULX7-F1
#
_entry.id   AF-A0A927ULX7-F1
#
_cell.length_a   1.000
_cell.length_b   1.000
_cell.length_c   1.000
_cell.angle_alpha   90.00
_cell.angle_beta   90.00
_cell.angle_gamma   90.00
#
_symmetry.space_group_name_H-M   'P 1'
#
loop_
_entity.id
_entity.type
_entity.pdbx_description
1 polymer ?
#
loop_
_entity_poly.entity_id
_entity_poly.type
_entity_poly.pdbx_seq_one_letter_code
_entity_poly.pdbx_strand_id
1 'polypeptide(L)'
;MKKFFGTLALSCVLLSGCDGQSVNSDEIVLSTDSVTTKDNMEEVEVNENESDATDITIEDNIITFVDEFNANNDSTLEYVEDFVPSNKQNPHYRTEFRLAAYENAIGKSYLYGNATVDIVVREDYFGDIDMRLYMDDANLQQCVDMINVASPIMDNTVTDDEVKETVNYIKENKEANGYYYADLGLLLLGNDKKGYEFMLETDK
;
A
#
# COMPACT_ATOMS: atom_id res chain seq x y z
N MET A 1 -41.94 -27.04 -4.28
CA MET A 1 -41.83 -27.45 -2.85
C MET A 1 -40.48 -28.15 -2.69
N LYS A 2 -39.71 -27.97 -1.62
CA LYS A 2 -39.99 -27.36 -0.31
C LYS A 2 -39.29 -25.99 -0.15
N LYS A 3 -39.74 -25.17 0.81
CA LYS A 3 -38.94 -24.08 1.40
C LYS A 3 -38.19 -24.64 2.61
N PHE A 4 -37.04 -24.06 2.96
CA PHE A 4 -36.49 -24.17 4.31
C PHE A 4 -36.07 -22.78 4.79
N PHE A 5 -36.63 -22.34 5.91
CA PHE A 5 -36.14 -21.20 6.67
C PHE A 5 -35.14 -21.75 7.70
N GLY A 6 -33.99 -21.12 7.84
CA GLY A 6 -33.05 -21.32 8.95
C GLY A 6 -32.96 -20.02 9.74
N THR A 7 -33.23 -20.07 11.04
CA THR A 7 -33.41 -18.85 11.86
C THR A 7 -32.11 -18.40 12.51
N LEU A 8 -31.95 -17.08 12.59
CA LEU A 8 -30.98 -16.33 13.38
C LEU A 8 -30.73 -16.92 14.79
N ALA A 9 -29.46 -16.97 15.21
CA ALA A 9 -29.06 -17.09 16.60
C ALA A 9 -27.88 -16.15 16.87
N LEU A 10 -28.13 -15.03 17.55
CA LEU A 10 -27.12 -14.07 17.99
C LEU A 10 -26.82 -14.32 19.48
N SER A 11 -25.58 -14.70 19.80
CA SER A 11 -25.12 -14.91 21.18
C SER A 11 -23.99 -13.94 21.52
N CYS A 12 -24.32 -12.83 22.17
CA CYS A 12 -23.32 -11.96 22.77
C CYS A 12 -22.76 -12.63 24.04
N VAL A 13 -21.43 -12.71 24.17
CA VAL A 13 -20.76 -13.03 25.43
C VAL A 13 -20.07 -11.76 25.92
N LEU A 14 -20.59 -11.21 27.02
CA LEU A 14 -19.90 -10.18 27.80
C LEU A 14 -19.21 -10.86 28.99
N LEU A 15 -17.93 -10.58 29.19
CA LEU A 15 -17.23 -10.87 30.44
C LEU A 15 -16.58 -9.59 30.96
N SER A 16 -16.88 -9.26 32.21
CA SER A 16 -16.35 -8.10 32.93
C SER A 16 -15.02 -8.45 33.61
N GLY A 17 -14.11 -7.47 33.69
CA GLY A 17 -12.74 -7.67 34.20
C GLY A 17 -12.60 -7.73 35.73
N CYS A 18 -11.36 -7.59 36.19
CA CYS A 18 -10.98 -7.40 37.60
C CYS A 18 -9.73 -6.50 37.66
N ASP A 19 -9.64 -5.67 38.70
CA ASP A 19 -8.49 -4.80 38.98
C ASP A 19 -7.27 -5.55 39.52
N GLY A 20 -6.09 -4.92 39.43
CA GLY A 20 -4.84 -5.41 40.02
C GLY A 20 -3.77 -4.32 40.15
N GLN A 21 -3.80 -3.55 41.25
CA GLN A 21 -2.86 -2.45 41.53
C GLN A 21 -1.95 -2.79 42.72
N SER A 22 -0.62 -2.73 42.56
CA SER A 22 0.34 -2.91 43.67
C SER A 22 1.66 -2.13 43.50
N VAL A 23 1.67 -0.98 44.16
CA VAL A 23 2.68 0.05 44.44
C VAL A 23 4.12 -0.42 44.81
N ASN A 24 5.11 0.43 44.44
CA ASN A 24 6.42 0.78 45.06
C ASN A 24 7.41 -0.24 45.67
N SER A 25 8.71 0.07 45.51
CA SER A 25 9.73 0.08 46.58
C SER A 25 10.95 0.99 46.26
N ASP A 26 10.85 2.25 46.69
CA ASP A 26 11.86 3.15 47.32
C ASP A 26 13.26 3.48 46.72
N GLU A 27 13.83 4.61 47.21
CA GLU A 27 14.96 5.41 46.69
C GLU A 27 16.02 5.69 47.78
N ILE A 28 17.33 5.55 47.48
CA ILE A 28 18.52 5.99 48.29
C ILE A 28 19.68 6.30 47.29
N VAL A 29 20.49 7.40 47.26
CA VAL A 29 20.96 8.51 48.14
C VAL A 29 22.34 8.25 48.82
N LEU A 30 23.44 9.03 48.65
CA LEU A 30 23.85 10.13 47.75
C LEU A 30 25.38 10.42 47.90
N SER A 31 26.01 11.19 46.98
CA SER A 31 27.36 11.85 47.10
C SER A 31 28.62 10.93 46.98
N THR A 32 29.86 11.40 46.70
CA THR A 32 30.47 12.76 46.66
C THR A 32 31.71 12.85 45.71
N ASP A 33 31.99 14.06 45.21
CA ASP A 33 33.19 14.63 44.53
C ASP A 33 34.55 13.86 44.45
N SER A 34 35.24 13.92 43.27
CA SER A 34 36.51 14.69 43.09
C SER A 34 37.29 14.46 41.77
N VAL A 35 37.29 15.49 40.91
CA VAL A 35 38.30 15.95 39.89
C VAL A 35 39.73 15.31 40.02
N THR A 36 40.44 14.78 39.00
CA THR A 36 41.13 15.52 37.90
C THR A 36 41.93 14.60 36.91
N THR A 37 41.95 14.95 35.60
CA THR A 37 43.04 14.79 34.58
C THR A 37 43.52 13.44 33.99
N LYS A 38 43.69 13.52 32.64
CA LYS A 38 44.71 12.94 31.73
C LYS A 38 44.50 11.56 31.12
N ASP A 39 44.18 11.60 29.83
CA ASP A 39 44.76 10.84 28.71
C ASP A 39 45.40 9.49 29.04
N ASN A 40 44.70 8.42 28.66
CA ASN A 40 45.36 7.32 27.95
C ASN A 40 44.50 6.94 26.74
N MET A 41 45.14 6.63 25.62
CA MET A 41 44.45 6.29 24.37
C MET A 41 44.28 4.77 24.31
N GLU A 42 43.05 4.30 24.52
CA GLU A 42 42.70 2.88 24.51
C GLU A 42 41.72 2.58 23.38
N GLU A 43 41.88 1.41 22.77
CA GLU A 43 41.32 1.07 21.46
C GLU A 43 39.86 0.64 21.61
N VAL A 44 38.92 1.58 21.36
CA VAL A 44 37.49 1.29 21.38
C VAL A 44 37.13 0.45 20.16
N GLU A 45 36.76 -0.81 20.41
CA GLU A 45 36.22 -1.71 19.38
C GLU A 45 35.06 -1.03 18.66
N VAL A 46 35.10 -1.02 17.33
CA VAL A 46 33.94 -0.62 16.53
C VAL A 46 32.90 -1.72 16.67
N ASN A 47 32.01 -1.57 17.65
CA ASN A 47 30.80 -2.37 17.72
C ASN A 47 29.93 -1.95 16.54
N GLU A 48 30.07 -2.68 15.43
CA GLU A 48 29.14 -2.62 14.29
C GLU A 48 27.78 -3.10 14.78
N ASN A 49 27.04 -2.18 15.42
CA ASN A 49 25.64 -2.40 15.75
C ASN A 49 24.94 -2.82 14.46
N GLU A 50 24.33 -4.00 14.49
CA GLU A 50 23.72 -4.63 13.35
C GLU A 50 22.70 -3.70 12.68
N SER A 51 22.54 -3.86 11.37
CA SER A 51 21.58 -3.12 10.55
C SER A 51 20.25 -2.94 11.30
N ASP A 52 19.84 -1.68 11.48
CA ASP A 52 18.51 -1.36 11.98
C ASP A 52 17.50 -1.85 10.92
N ALA A 53 17.01 -3.07 11.11
CA ALA A 53 16.07 -3.72 10.23
C ALA A 53 14.70 -3.11 10.50
N THR A 54 14.46 -1.93 9.92
CA THR A 54 13.17 -1.26 9.95
C THR A 54 12.12 -2.21 9.41
N ASP A 55 11.21 -2.67 10.26
CA ASP A 55 10.04 -3.45 9.87
C ASP A 55 9.29 -2.68 8.76
N ILE A 56 9.38 -3.17 7.52
CA ILE A 56 8.77 -2.53 6.35
C ILE A 56 7.26 -2.62 6.53
N THR A 57 6.61 -1.47 6.70
CA THR A 57 5.17 -1.41 6.86
C THR A 57 4.46 -1.51 5.51
N ILE A 58 3.17 -1.83 5.54
CA ILE A 58 2.30 -1.70 4.36
C ILE A 58 2.29 -0.28 3.79
N GLU A 59 2.62 0.74 4.58
CA GLU A 59 2.71 2.14 4.15
C GLU A 59 4.01 2.43 3.38
N ASP A 60 5.13 1.86 3.81
CA ASP A 60 6.42 1.97 3.14
C ASP A 60 6.40 1.37 1.71
N ASN A 61 5.52 0.40 1.46
CA ASN A 61 5.28 -0.14 0.12
C ASN A 61 4.69 0.90 -0.84
N ILE A 62 3.78 1.77 -0.37
CA ILE A 62 3.24 2.88 -1.16
C ILE A 62 4.30 3.96 -1.37
N ILE A 63 5.06 4.29 -0.31
CA ILE A 63 6.12 5.30 -0.38
C ILE A 63 7.20 4.88 -1.40
N THR A 64 7.66 3.63 -1.32
CA THR A 64 8.66 3.06 -2.23
C THR A 64 8.16 3.08 -3.68
N PHE A 65 6.92 2.63 -3.93
CA PHE A 65 6.33 2.70 -5.28
C PHE A 65 6.31 4.14 -5.83
N VAL A 66 5.90 5.11 -5.01
CA VAL A 66 5.78 6.52 -5.45
C VAL A 66 7.15 7.14 -5.71
N ASP A 67 8.15 6.86 -4.88
CA ASP A 67 9.51 7.35 -5.08
C ASP A 67 10.16 6.71 -6.33
N GLU A 68 9.97 5.40 -6.55
CA GLU A 68 10.46 4.73 -7.77
C GLU A 68 9.73 5.20 -9.03
N PHE A 69 8.41 5.40 -8.97
CA PHE A 69 7.63 5.94 -10.09
C PHE A 69 8.09 7.37 -10.45
N ASN A 70 8.25 8.23 -9.43
CA ASN A 70 8.69 9.62 -9.60
C ASN A 70 10.16 9.72 -10.06
N ALA A 71 11.01 8.73 -9.74
CA ALA A 71 12.39 8.67 -10.23
C ALA A 71 12.50 8.26 -11.70
N ASN A 72 11.48 7.59 -12.25
CA ASN A 72 11.49 7.00 -13.60
C ASN A 72 10.48 7.64 -14.58
N ASN A 73 9.82 8.75 -14.20
CA ASN A 73 8.79 9.41 -15.01
C ASN A 73 8.97 10.95 -15.03
N ASP A 74 8.78 11.58 -16.20
CA ASP A 74 8.85 13.05 -16.36
C ASP A 74 7.69 13.78 -15.64
N SER A 75 6.58 13.07 -15.39
CA SER A 75 5.44 13.57 -14.61
C SER A 75 5.35 12.78 -13.30
N THR A 76 5.13 13.49 -12.19
CA THR A 76 5.12 12.92 -10.84
C THR A 76 3.70 12.66 -10.31
N LEU A 77 3.62 11.73 -9.36
CA LEU A 77 2.47 11.54 -8.47
C LEU A 77 2.54 12.58 -7.34
N GLU A 78 1.68 13.60 -7.41
CA GLU A 78 1.57 14.65 -6.39
C GLU A 78 0.60 14.20 -5.28
N TYR A 79 1.08 14.05 -4.03
CA TYR A 79 0.27 13.56 -2.91
C TYR A 79 -0.91 14.49 -2.57
N VAL A 80 -2.09 13.91 -2.33
CA VAL A 80 -3.32 14.61 -1.96
C VAL A 80 -3.72 14.33 -0.50
N GLU A 81 -4.07 13.09 -0.17
CA GLU A 81 -4.55 12.69 1.15
C GLU A 81 -4.43 11.18 1.41
N ASP A 82 -4.40 10.81 2.69
CA ASP A 82 -4.57 9.43 3.15
C ASP A 82 -6.05 9.08 3.26
N PHE A 83 -6.42 7.84 2.93
CA PHE A 83 -7.78 7.34 3.10
C PHE A 83 -7.82 5.90 3.64
N VAL A 84 -8.99 5.54 4.18
CA VAL A 84 -9.28 4.18 4.65
C VAL A 84 -10.22 3.52 3.63
N PRO A 85 -9.76 2.57 2.80
CA PRO A 85 -10.55 1.96 1.74
C PRO A 85 -11.89 1.38 2.23
N SER A 86 -11.95 0.77 3.42
CA SER A 86 -13.18 0.20 3.99
C SER A 86 -14.23 1.23 4.42
N ASN A 87 -13.89 2.53 4.45
CA ASN A 87 -14.78 3.61 4.86
C ASN A 87 -15.76 4.02 3.75
N LYS A 88 -17.00 3.56 3.86
CA LYS A 88 -18.12 3.78 2.92
C LYS A 88 -18.60 5.24 2.79
N GLN A 89 -17.99 6.17 3.53
CA GLN A 89 -18.27 7.60 3.51
C GLN A 89 -17.11 8.42 2.92
N ASN A 90 -15.98 7.79 2.60
CA ASN A 90 -14.84 8.43 1.94
C ASN A 90 -15.10 8.57 0.42
N PRO A 91 -14.65 9.65 -0.26
CA PRO A 91 -14.83 9.83 -1.71
C PRO A 91 -14.23 8.70 -2.56
N HIS A 92 -13.07 8.17 -2.14
CA HIS A 92 -12.30 7.13 -2.83
C HIS A 92 -12.89 5.70 -2.63
N TYR A 93 -14.10 5.59 -2.07
CA TYR A 93 -14.71 4.29 -1.74
C TYR A 93 -15.17 3.51 -2.99
N ARG A 94 -14.43 2.46 -3.35
CA ARG A 94 -14.78 1.51 -4.42
C ARG A 94 -15.59 0.33 -3.84
N THR A 95 -16.49 -0.24 -4.65
CA THR A 95 -17.48 -1.24 -4.16
C THR A 95 -16.84 -2.54 -3.66
N GLU A 96 -15.64 -2.88 -4.11
CA GLU A 96 -14.88 -4.03 -3.62
C GLU A 96 -14.37 -3.87 -2.17
N PHE A 97 -14.11 -2.64 -1.71
CA PHE A 97 -13.64 -2.36 -0.35
C PHE A 97 -14.69 -2.66 0.75
N ARG A 98 -15.85 -3.22 0.37
CA ARG A 98 -16.79 -3.87 1.30
C ARG A 98 -16.31 -5.25 1.80
N LEU A 99 -15.32 -5.86 1.16
CA LEU A 99 -14.84 -7.21 1.45
C LEU A 99 -13.87 -7.19 2.64
N ALA A 100 -13.85 -8.25 3.44
CA ALA A 100 -13.01 -8.35 4.64
C ALA A 100 -11.50 -8.26 4.34
N ALA A 101 -11.07 -8.63 3.13
CA ALA A 101 -9.69 -8.44 2.67
C ALA A 101 -9.24 -6.95 2.64
N TYR A 102 -10.17 -6.00 2.69
CA TYR A 102 -9.87 -4.56 2.78
C TYR A 102 -10.11 -3.98 4.18
N GLU A 103 -10.34 -4.80 5.22
CA GLU A 103 -10.63 -4.31 6.58
C GLU A 103 -9.44 -3.50 7.16
N ASN A 104 -8.22 -4.00 6.97
CA ASN A 104 -6.96 -3.36 7.40
C ASN A 104 -6.17 -2.72 6.25
N ALA A 105 -6.75 -2.63 5.04
CA ALA A 105 -6.07 -2.01 3.91
C ALA A 105 -5.86 -0.52 4.15
N ILE A 106 -4.79 0.03 3.59
CA ILE A 106 -4.52 1.48 3.55
C ILE A 106 -4.72 2.03 2.14
N GLY A 107 -5.03 3.32 2.05
CA GLY A 107 -5.11 4.04 0.78
C GLY A 107 -4.38 5.38 0.86
N LYS A 108 -3.71 5.77 -0.22
CA LYS A 108 -3.21 7.13 -0.42
C LYS A 108 -3.60 7.60 -1.81
N SER A 109 -4.12 8.82 -1.91
CA SER A 109 -4.57 9.41 -3.18
C SER A 109 -3.57 10.47 -3.65
N TYR A 110 -3.33 10.49 -4.97
CA TYR A 110 -2.36 11.32 -5.66
C TYR A 110 -3.00 11.96 -6.90
N LEU A 111 -2.42 13.04 -7.41
CA LEU A 111 -2.69 13.55 -8.76
C LEU A 111 -1.57 13.12 -9.72
N TYR A 112 -1.96 12.61 -10.88
CA TYR A 112 -1.07 12.41 -12.02
C TYR A 112 -1.49 13.40 -13.13
N GLY A 113 -1.07 14.65 -12.99
CA GLY A 113 -1.55 15.75 -13.82
C GLY A 113 -3.03 16.08 -13.54
N ASN A 114 -3.94 15.63 -14.41
CA ASN A 114 -5.39 15.82 -14.21
C ASN A 114 -6.11 14.58 -13.65
N ALA A 115 -5.45 13.43 -13.60
CA ALA A 115 -6.04 12.17 -13.18
C ALA A 115 -5.87 11.99 -11.67
N THR A 116 -6.86 11.41 -11.00
CA THR A 116 -6.71 10.96 -9.60
C THR A 116 -6.14 9.55 -9.61
N VAL A 117 -5.08 9.29 -8.84
CA VAL A 117 -4.46 7.97 -8.69
C VAL A 117 -4.59 7.53 -7.23
N ASP A 118 -5.40 6.50 -6.99
CA ASP A 118 -5.54 5.88 -5.68
C ASP A 118 -4.63 4.65 -5.61
N ILE A 119 -3.68 4.67 -4.67
CA ILE A 119 -2.83 3.52 -4.36
C ILE A 119 -3.39 2.85 -3.10
N VAL A 120 -3.78 1.58 -3.22
CA VAL A 120 -4.33 0.78 -2.13
C VAL A 120 -3.45 -0.44 -1.92
N VAL A 121 -3.02 -0.65 -0.67
CA VAL A 121 -2.19 -1.80 -0.28
C VAL A 121 -2.88 -2.57 0.85
N ARG A 122 -2.78 -3.90 0.78
CA ARG A 122 -3.11 -4.83 1.86
C ARG A 122 -2.05 -5.91 1.99
N GLU A 123 -1.95 -6.50 3.17
CA GLU A 123 -1.47 -7.87 3.34
C GLU A 123 -2.59 -8.86 2.96
N ASP A 124 -2.22 -9.99 2.37
CA ASP A 124 -3.12 -11.11 2.11
C ASP A 124 -3.29 -12.02 3.36
N TYR A 125 -3.78 -13.26 3.21
CA TYR A 125 -3.84 -14.25 4.29
C TYR A 125 -2.48 -14.91 4.63
N PHE A 126 -1.52 -14.95 3.70
CA PHE A 126 -0.18 -15.51 3.90
C PHE A 126 0.83 -14.46 4.39
N GLY A 127 0.53 -13.17 4.21
CA GLY A 127 1.38 -12.03 4.56
C GLY A 127 2.07 -11.41 3.34
N ASP A 128 1.68 -11.81 2.13
CA ASP A 128 2.18 -11.23 0.89
C ASP A 128 1.49 -9.88 0.60
N ILE A 129 2.23 -8.95 -0.01
CA ILE A 129 1.75 -7.60 -0.31
C ILE A 129 0.97 -7.62 -1.64
N ASP A 130 -0.31 -7.28 -1.55
CA ASP A 130 -1.20 -7.04 -2.68
C ASP A 130 -1.41 -5.52 -2.84
N MET A 131 -1.00 -5.00 -4.00
CA MET A 131 -1.09 -3.59 -4.37
C MET A 131 -2.04 -3.40 -5.55
N ARG A 132 -2.94 -2.41 -5.42
CA ARG A 132 -3.79 -1.93 -6.52
C ARG A 132 -3.63 -0.44 -6.74
N LEU A 133 -3.39 -0.10 -8.00
CA LEU A 133 -3.47 1.26 -8.52
C LEU A 133 -4.82 1.41 -9.21
N TYR A 134 -5.61 2.41 -8.80
CA TYR A 134 -6.77 2.86 -9.58
C TYR A 134 -6.49 4.26 -10.10
N MET A 135 -6.90 4.56 -11.33
CA MET A 135 -6.75 5.89 -11.89
C MET A 135 -8.01 6.34 -12.65
N ASP A 136 -8.61 7.42 -12.17
CA ASP A 136 -9.85 7.99 -12.72
C ASP A 136 -9.60 9.30 -13.48
N ASP A 137 -10.50 9.66 -14.40
CA ASP A 137 -10.41 10.81 -15.32
C ASP A 137 -9.12 10.87 -16.18
N ALA A 138 -8.45 9.73 -16.35
CA ALA A 138 -7.22 9.62 -17.14
C ALA A 138 -7.45 9.81 -18.65
N ASN A 139 -6.42 10.26 -19.36
CA ASN A 139 -6.32 10.14 -20.81
C ASN A 139 -5.48 8.90 -21.20
N LEU A 140 -5.64 8.40 -22.42
CA LEU A 140 -5.00 7.16 -22.87
C LEU A 140 -3.47 7.18 -22.75
N GLN A 141 -2.82 8.36 -22.86
CA GLN A 141 -1.38 8.47 -22.66
C GLN A 141 -1.00 8.30 -21.19
N GLN A 142 -1.73 8.89 -20.24
CA GLN A 142 -1.52 8.65 -18.80
C GLN A 142 -1.66 7.16 -18.45
N CYS A 143 -2.65 6.46 -19.00
CA CYS A 143 -2.78 5.00 -18.83
C CYS A 143 -1.57 4.24 -19.38
N VAL A 144 -1.06 4.64 -20.55
CA VAL A 144 0.14 4.06 -21.15
C VAL A 144 1.38 4.34 -20.31
N ASP A 145 1.58 5.56 -19.84
CA ASP A 145 2.73 5.95 -19.02
C ASP A 145 2.72 5.20 -17.67
N MET A 146 1.53 5.07 -17.07
CA MET A 146 1.30 4.22 -15.89
C MET A 146 1.70 2.76 -16.15
N ILE A 147 1.26 2.14 -17.26
CA ILE A 147 1.66 0.77 -17.61
C ILE A 147 3.19 0.64 -17.77
N ASN A 148 3.84 1.58 -18.45
CA ASN A 148 5.30 1.49 -18.70
C ASN A 148 6.12 1.60 -17.41
N VAL A 149 5.71 2.45 -16.46
CA VAL A 149 6.50 2.73 -15.24
C VAL A 149 6.07 1.84 -14.07
N ALA A 150 4.78 1.62 -13.85
CA ALA A 150 4.29 0.88 -12.69
C ALA A 150 4.51 -0.64 -12.79
N SER A 151 4.43 -1.22 -14.00
CA SER A 151 4.57 -2.68 -14.17
C SER A 151 5.87 -3.24 -13.59
N PRO A 152 7.07 -2.76 -13.96
CA PRO A 152 8.34 -3.28 -13.42
C PRO A 152 8.58 -2.99 -11.92
N ILE A 153 7.80 -2.07 -11.33
CA ILE A 153 7.84 -1.77 -9.88
C ILE A 153 6.95 -2.76 -9.11
N MET A 154 5.75 -3.06 -9.64
CA MET A 154 4.79 -3.99 -9.00
C MET A 154 5.15 -5.47 -9.18
N ASP A 155 5.75 -5.80 -10.33
CA ASP A 155 6.28 -7.11 -10.69
C ASP A 155 7.65 -6.95 -11.39
N ASN A 156 8.72 -7.30 -10.68
CA ASN A 156 10.08 -7.21 -11.21
C ASN A 156 10.47 -8.36 -12.17
N THR A 157 9.54 -9.28 -12.47
CA THR A 157 9.73 -10.37 -13.43
C THR A 157 9.19 -10.05 -14.83
N VAL A 158 8.31 -9.05 -14.94
CA VAL A 158 7.71 -8.62 -16.22
C VAL A 158 8.78 -8.15 -17.21
N THR A 159 8.67 -8.56 -18.47
CA THR A 159 9.64 -8.20 -19.51
C THR A 159 9.24 -6.97 -20.31
N ASP A 160 10.24 -6.25 -20.86
CA ASP A 160 10.05 -5.13 -21.79
C ASP A 160 9.08 -5.47 -22.95
N ASP A 161 9.11 -6.71 -23.44
CA ASP A 161 8.23 -7.15 -24.53
C ASP A 161 6.78 -7.38 -24.05
N GLU A 162 6.55 -7.90 -22.84
CA GLU A 162 5.20 -8.04 -22.26
C GLU A 162 4.56 -6.67 -21.96
N VAL A 163 5.31 -5.75 -21.33
CA VAL A 163 4.85 -4.36 -21.11
C VAL A 163 4.49 -3.69 -22.45
N LYS A 164 5.33 -3.89 -23.47
CA LYS A 164 5.12 -3.36 -24.82
C LYS A 164 3.95 -3.99 -25.56
N GLU A 165 3.73 -5.30 -25.45
CA GLU A 165 2.55 -5.98 -26.01
C GLU A 165 1.27 -5.48 -25.35
N THR A 166 1.24 -5.33 -24.01
CA THR A 166 0.15 -4.72 -23.25
C THR A 166 -0.13 -3.28 -23.70
N VAL A 167 0.91 -2.44 -23.82
CA VAL A 167 0.79 -1.05 -24.31
C VAL A 167 0.26 -0.98 -25.73
N ASN A 168 0.63 -1.91 -26.61
CA ASN A 168 0.08 -2.00 -27.97
C ASN A 168 -1.39 -2.42 -27.96
N TYR A 169 -1.73 -3.48 -27.21
CA TYR A 169 -3.11 -3.95 -27.04
C TYR A 169 -4.03 -2.82 -26.57
N ILE A 170 -3.60 -2.05 -25.55
CA ILE A 170 -4.35 -0.92 -24.99
C ILE A 170 -4.50 0.23 -26.00
N LYS A 171 -3.47 0.56 -26.78
CA LYS A 171 -3.53 1.58 -27.82
C LYS A 171 -4.45 1.20 -28.99
N GLU A 172 -4.51 -0.07 -29.34
CA GLU A 172 -5.34 -0.59 -30.44
C GLU A 172 -6.81 -0.77 -30.06
N ASN A 173 -7.09 -1.40 -28.91
CA ASN A 173 -8.45 -1.75 -28.49
C ASN A 173 -9.13 -0.62 -27.71
N LYS A 174 -8.37 0.16 -26.91
CA LYS A 174 -8.87 1.21 -26.00
C LYS A 174 -9.86 0.74 -24.93
N GLU A 175 -9.96 -0.56 -24.70
CA GLU A 175 -10.70 -1.19 -23.61
C GLU A 175 -9.97 -2.46 -23.16
N ALA A 176 -10.05 -2.78 -21.87
CA ALA A 176 -9.58 -4.03 -21.28
C ALA A 176 -10.45 -4.36 -20.06
N ASN A 177 -10.88 -5.61 -19.93
CA ASN A 177 -11.78 -6.03 -18.85
C ASN A 177 -11.33 -7.39 -18.30
N GLY A 178 -10.22 -7.36 -17.55
CA GLY A 178 -9.45 -8.55 -17.19
C GLY A 178 -8.46 -8.95 -18.28
N TYR A 179 -7.46 -8.09 -18.52
CA TYR A 179 -6.27 -8.42 -19.31
C TYR A 179 -5.12 -8.72 -18.34
N TYR A 180 -4.34 -9.78 -18.57
CA TYR A 180 -3.29 -10.25 -17.66
C TYR A 180 -1.97 -10.43 -18.39
N TYR A 181 -0.85 -10.06 -17.75
CA TYR A 181 0.52 -10.17 -18.28
C TYR A 181 1.51 -10.27 -17.10
N ALA A 182 2.46 -11.21 -17.17
CA ALA A 182 3.24 -11.64 -16.00
C ALA A 182 2.33 -11.83 -14.75
N ASP A 183 2.74 -11.38 -13.56
CA ASP A 183 1.94 -11.46 -12.33
C ASP A 183 1.08 -10.18 -12.10
N LEU A 184 0.55 -9.59 -13.19
CA LEU A 184 -0.24 -8.35 -13.18
C LEU A 184 -1.61 -8.50 -13.89
N GLY A 185 -2.66 -7.99 -13.24
CA GLY A 185 -4.02 -7.86 -13.78
C GLY A 185 -4.38 -6.41 -14.12
N LEU A 186 -5.04 -6.19 -15.26
CA LEU A 186 -5.32 -4.86 -15.80
C LEU A 186 -6.79 -4.68 -16.24
N LEU A 187 -7.33 -3.51 -15.87
CA LEU A 187 -8.62 -2.98 -16.32
C LEU A 187 -8.42 -1.64 -17.04
N LEU A 188 -9.14 -1.43 -18.14
CA LEU A 188 -9.30 -0.14 -18.79
C LEU A 188 -10.73 0.02 -19.32
N LEU A 189 -11.50 0.89 -18.67
CA LEU A 189 -12.85 1.31 -19.09
C LEU A 189 -12.83 2.80 -19.47
N GLY A 190 -13.93 3.32 -20.03
CA GLY A 190 -14.06 4.75 -20.39
C GLY A 190 -13.90 5.01 -21.89
N ASN A 191 -13.33 6.16 -22.27
CA ASN A 191 -12.92 6.53 -23.65
C ASN A 191 -12.38 7.98 -23.72
N ASP A 192 -11.68 8.30 -24.82
CA ASP A 192 -11.14 9.63 -25.21
C ASP A 192 -12.07 10.86 -24.99
N LYS A 193 -13.39 10.70 -24.83
CA LYS A 193 -14.36 11.81 -24.63
C LYS A 193 -14.79 12.02 -23.18
N LYS A 194 -14.53 11.06 -22.31
CA LYS A 194 -14.96 11.06 -20.90
C LYS A 194 -13.81 10.95 -19.91
N GLY A 195 -12.62 10.58 -20.39
CA GLY A 195 -11.59 10.01 -19.55
C GLY A 195 -11.71 8.48 -19.51
N TYR A 196 -10.69 7.86 -18.93
CA TYR A 196 -10.55 6.44 -18.71
C TYR A 196 -10.57 6.14 -17.21
N GLU A 197 -11.19 5.01 -16.86
CA GLU A 197 -11.09 4.36 -15.54
C GLU A 197 -10.10 3.21 -15.72
N PHE A 198 -8.91 3.34 -15.14
CA PHE A 198 -7.82 2.36 -15.24
C PHE A 198 -7.61 1.69 -13.89
N MET A 199 -7.26 0.40 -13.90
CA MET A 199 -6.75 -0.30 -12.71
C MET A 199 -5.61 -1.24 -13.11
N LEU A 200 -4.60 -1.31 -12.25
CA LEU A 200 -3.50 -2.29 -12.29
C LEU A 200 -3.39 -2.94 -10.90
N GLU A 201 -3.41 -4.27 -10.85
CA GLU A 201 -3.29 -5.07 -9.63
C GLU A 201 -2.18 -6.11 -9.75
N THR A 202 -1.54 -6.45 -8.63
CA THR A 202 -0.72 -7.66 -8.52
C THR A 202 -1.62 -8.90 -8.43
N ASP A 203 -1.40 -9.89 -9.30
CA ASP A 203 -2.10 -11.19 -9.30
C ASP A 203 -1.13 -12.27 -8.78
N LYS A 204 -1.19 -12.53 -7.46
CA LYS A 204 -0.25 -13.39 -6.70
C LYS A 204 -1.01 -14.44 -5.87
#